data_AF-A0A1X7SLV3-F1
#
_entry.id   AF-A0A1X7SLV3-F1
#
_cell.length_a   1.000
_cell.length_b   1.000
_cell.length_c   1.000
_cell.angle_alpha   90.00
_cell.angle_beta   90.00
_cell.angle_gamma   90.00
#
_symmetry.space_group_name_H-M   'P 1'
#
loop_
_entity.id
_entity.type
_entity.pdbx_description
1 polymer ?
#
loop_
_entity_poly.entity_id
_entity_poly.type
_entity_poly.pdbx_seq_one_letter_code
_entity_poly.pdbx_strand_id
1 'polypeptide(L)' 'MVSYLTMSFIHKRLSEIKGTDDSEVLFVRLNVITVGDFFQLPPVRDNIVFQDGRCYNPGSTHLWRNEFKLIELTQI' A
#
# COMPACT_ATOMS: atom_id res chain seq x y z
N MET A 1 8.67 0.85 8.25
CA MET A 1 8.08 1.01 6.90
C MET A 1 7.01 -0.02 6.66
N VAL A 2 6.16 0.25 5.68
CA VAL A 2 5.04 -0.59 5.28
C VAL A 2 5.39 -1.23 3.94
N SER A 3 5.31 -2.55 3.84
CA SER A 3 5.57 -3.23 2.56
C SER A 3 4.31 -3.33 1.71
N TYR A 4 4.44 -3.85 0.49
CA TYR A 4 3.29 -4.17 -0.37
C TYR A 4 2.29 -5.10 0.35
N LEU A 5 2.78 -6.20 0.93
CA LEU A 5 1.95 -7.17 1.63
C LEU A 5 1.24 -6.57 2.84
N THR A 6 1.94 -5.73 3.61
CA THR A 6 1.35 -5.04 4.77
C THR A 6 0.20 -4.13 4.34
N MET A 7 0.35 -3.38 3.24
CA MET A 7 -0.71 -2.52 2.73
C MET A 7 -1.93 -3.32 2.25
N SER A 8 -1.71 -4.40 1.51
CA SER A 8 -2.79 -5.30 1.09
C SER A 8 -3.50 -5.94 2.28
N PHE A 9 -2.76 -6.29 3.34
CA PHE A 9 -3.35 -6.79 4.58
C PHE A 9 -4.20 -5.73 5.28
N ILE A 10 -3.73 -4.48 5.36
CA ILE A 10 -4.49 -3.37 5.94
C ILE A 10 -5.82 -3.18 5.19
N HIS A 11 -5.79 -3.17 3.85
CA HIS A 11 -7.01 -3.06 3.04
C HIS A 11 -8.01 -4.16 3.36
N LYS A 12 -7.58 -5.43 3.36
CA LYS A 12 -8.46 -6.57 3.66
C LYS A 12 -9.04 -6.51 5.07
N ARG A 13 -8.23 -6.15 6.06
CA ARG A 13 -8.69 -5.99 7.44
C ARG A 13 -9.74 -4.88 7.57
N LEU A 14 -9.61 -3.80 6.81
CA LEU A 14 -10.64 -2.75 6.78
C LEU A 14 -11.94 -3.28 6.18
N SER A 15 -11.87 -4.02 5.06
CA SER A 15 -13.03 -4.65 4.42
C SER A 15 -13.78 -5.57 5.40
N GLU A 16 -13.04 -6.44 6.11
CA GLU A 16 -13.60 -7.34 7.13
C GLU A 16 -14.26 -6.58 8.29
N ILE A 17 -13.60 -5.56 8.85
CA ILE A 17 -14.12 -4.79 9.98
C ILE A 17 -15.41 -4.04 9.60
N LYS A 18 -15.50 -3.58 8.36
CA LYS A 18 -16.65 -2.81 7.86
C LYS A 18 -17.73 -3.68 7.24
N GLY A 19 -17.50 -4.99 7.13
CA GLY A 19 -18.44 -5.93 6.52
C GLY A 19 -18.69 -5.66 5.03
N THR A 20 -17.72 -5.07 4.34
CA THR A 20 -17.77 -4.80 2.90
C THR A 20 -16.96 -5.85 2.15
N ASP A 21 -17.43 -6.26 0.97
CA ASP A 21 -16.63 -7.12 0.11
C ASP A 21 -15.41 -6.36 -0.44
N ASP A 22 -14.28 -7.05 -0.50
CA ASP A 22 -12.98 -6.52 -0.95
C ASP A 22 -13.05 -6.05 -2.42
N SER A 23 -14.04 -6.56 -3.17
CA SER A 23 -14.27 -6.24 -4.58
C SER A 23 -15.02 -4.93 -4.82
N GLU A 24 -15.76 -4.40 -3.84
CA GLU A 24 -16.69 -3.30 -4.08
C GLU A 24 -16.03 -1.93 -3.94
N VAL A 25 -15.17 -1.72 -2.93
CA VAL A 25 -14.53 -0.41 -2.72
C VAL A 25 -13.17 -0.49 -2.03
N LEU A 26 -12.16 0.11 -2.66
CA LEU A 26 -10.82 0.29 -2.07
C LEU A 26 -10.89 1.02 -0.73
N PHE A 27 -10.18 0.47 0.26
CA PHE A 27 -10.11 1.00 1.63
C PHE A 27 -11.46 1.35 2.26
N VAL A 28 -12.56 0.73 1.80
CA VAL A 28 -13.92 0.98 2.31
C VAL A 28 -14.29 2.48 2.29
N ARG A 29 -13.98 3.18 1.19
CA ARG A 29 -14.24 4.63 0.99
C ARG A 29 -13.48 5.56 1.94
N LEU A 30 -12.43 5.09 2.59
CA LEU A 30 -11.56 5.95 3.39
C LEU A 30 -10.60 6.73 2.49
N ASN A 31 -10.41 8.01 2.81
CA ASN A 31 -9.33 8.80 2.23
C ASN A 31 -8.03 8.43 2.95
N VAL A 32 -7.12 7.78 2.24
CA VAL A 32 -5.83 7.33 2.79
C VAL A 32 -4.74 8.30 2.36
N ILE A 33 -4.09 8.93 3.34
CA ILE A 33 -2.91 9.77 3.12
C ILE A 33 -1.73 9.10 3.81
N THR A 34 -0.66 8.90 3.05
CA THR A 34 0.58 8.28 3.54
C THR A 34 1.72 9.26 3.40
N VAL A 35 2.55 9.36 4.44
CA VAL A 35 3.74 10.20 4.46
C VAL A 35 4.92 9.34 4.89
N GLY A 36 6.08 9.55 4.28
CA GLY A 36 7.28 8.82 4.61
C GLY A 36 8.48 9.35 3.84
N ASP A 37 9.63 8.75 4.12
CA ASP A 37 10.89 9.04 3.47
C ASP A 37 11.45 7.72 2.91
N PHE A 38 11.75 7.70 1.61
CA PHE A 38 12.27 6.53 0.92
C PHE A 38 13.79 6.34 1.07
N PHE A 39 14.50 7.32 1.64
CA PHE A 39 15.91 7.19 2.02
C PHE A 39 16.11 6.54 3.40
N GLN A 40 15.02 6.23 4.10
CA GLN A 40 15.09 5.34 5.27
C GLN A 40 15.49 3.92 4.83
N LEU A 41 15.69 3.02 5.80
CA LEU A 41 15.86 1.59 5.52
C LEU A 41 14.70 1.07 4.64
N PRO A 42 14.77 -0.13 4.02
CA PRO A 42 13.64 -0.79 3.36
C PRO A 42 12.90 -1.76 4.31
N PRO A 43 11.63 -2.14 4.01
CA PRO A 43 10.87 -3.00 4.91
C PRO A 43 11.62 -4.31 5.14
N VAL A 44 11.57 -4.85 6.36
CA VAL A 44 12.34 -6.04 6.72
C VAL A 44 11.96 -7.21 5.79
N ARG A 45 12.95 -7.74 5.06
CA ARG A 45 12.81 -8.85 4.11
C ARG A 45 11.85 -8.59 2.93
N ASP A 46 11.52 -7.34 2.64
CA ASP A 46 10.70 -6.97 1.48
C ASP A 46 11.36 -5.83 0.70
N ASN A 47 10.78 -5.48 -0.44
CA ASN A 47 11.26 -4.39 -1.28
C ASN A 47 10.60 -3.06 -0.91
N ILE A 48 11.15 -1.96 -1.43
CA ILE A 48 10.59 -0.62 -1.28
C ILE A 48 9.20 -0.56 -1.96
N VAL A 49 8.29 0.26 -1.42
CA VAL A 49 6.85 0.36 -1.74
C VAL A 49 6.45 0.49 -3.21
N PHE A 50 7.35 0.80 -4.15
CA PHE A 50 7.04 0.86 -5.59
C PHE A 50 7.67 -0.25 -6.43
N GLN A 51 8.46 -1.11 -5.81
CA GLN A 51 9.00 -2.31 -6.45
C GLN A 51 8.05 -3.47 -6.20
N ASP A 52 8.03 -4.43 -7.13
CA ASP A 52 7.26 -5.65 -6.92
C ASP A 52 7.78 -6.35 -5.66
N GLY A 53 6.88 -6.62 -4.71
CA GLY A 53 7.24 -7.34 -3.48
C GLY A 53 7.72 -8.76 -3.81
N ARG A 54 8.55 -9.36 -2.94
CA ARG A 54 9.12 -10.69 -3.20
C ARG A 54 8.07 -11.81 -3.39
N CYS A 55 6.85 -11.59 -2.91
CA CYS A 55 5.71 -12.50 -3.05
C CYS A 55 4.59 -11.88 -3.91
N TYR A 56 4.92 -10.97 -4.81
CA TYR A 56 3.96 -10.42 -5.75
C TYR A 56 3.47 -11.51 -6.70
N ASN A 57 2.15 -11.74 -6.73
CA ASN A 57 1.53 -12.62 -7.70
C ASN A 57 1.26 -11.82 -8.98
N PRO A 58 1.77 -12.26 -10.15
CA PRO A 58 1.45 -11.64 -11.43
C PRO A 58 -0.07 -11.64 -11.64
N GLY A 59 -0.68 -10.46 -11.66
CA GLY A 59 -2.14 -10.28 -11.76
C GLY A 59 -2.83 -9.78 -10.47
N SER A 60 -2.10 -9.69 -9.35
CA SER A 60 -2.61 -9.00 -8.15
C SER A 60 -2.44 -7.48 -8.25
N THR A 61 -3.40 -6.70 -7.72
CA THR A 61 -3.32 -5.24 -7.73
C THR A 61 -2.22 -4.75 -6.79
N HIS A 62 -1.27 -3.98 -7.33
CA HIS A 62 -0.22 -3.35 -6.54
C HIS A 62 -0.70 -2.01 -5.95
N LEU A 63 -1.35 -2.04 -4.79
CA LEU A 63 -2.03 -0.87 -4.19
C LEU A 63 -1.18 0.41 -4.18
N TRP A 64 0.07 0.34 -3.74
CA TRP A 64 0.97 1.50 -3.71
C TRP A 64 1.23 2.13 -5.08
N ARG A 65 1.30 1.31 -6.13
CA ARG A 65 1.65 1.75 -7.49
C ARG A 65 0.41 2.25 -8.23
N ASN A 66 -0.73 1.59 -8.01
CA ASN A 66 -1.93 1.80 -8.81
C ASN A 66 -2.90 2.80 -8.15
N GLU A 67 -2.95 2.87 -6.82
CA GLU A 67 -3.99 3.62 -6.09
C GLU A 67 -3.49 4.91 -5.43
N PHE A 68 -2.17 5.05 -5.25
CA PHE A 68 -1.59 6.24 -4.62
C PHE A 68 -1.00 7.21 -5.66
N LYS A 69 -1.28 8.49 -5.47
CA LYS A 69 -0.57 9.58 -6.15
C LYS A 69 0.61 10.02 -5.29
N LEU A 70 1.83 9.85 -5.80
CA LEU A 70 3.04 10.31 -5.12
C LEU A 70 3.24 11.82 -5.33
N ILE A 71 3.59 12.51 -4.25
CA ILE A 71 4.03 13.91 -4.26
C ILE A 71 5.32 13.97 -3.45
N GLU A 72 6.38 14.48 -4.07
CA GLU A 72 7.67 14.71 -3.42
C GLU A 72 7.73 16.13 -2.88
N LEU A 73 8.19 16.29 -1.64
CA LEU A 73 8.47 17.59 -1.06
C LEU A 73 9.90 17.99 -1.43
N THR A 74 10.07 19.12 -2.12
CA THR A 74 11.36 19.55 -2.68
C THR A 74 12.03 20.68 -1.90
N GLN A 75 11.31 21.30 -0.95
CA GLN A 75 11.84 22.40 -0.15
C GLN A 75 12.58 21.87 1.08
N ILE A 76 13.81 22.36 1.27
CA ILE A 76 14.68 22.10 2.43
C ILE A 76 14.54 23.24 3.42
#